data_AF-A0A1V6DQ04-F1
#
_entry.id   AF-A0A1V6DQ04-F1
#
_cell.length_a   1.000
_cell.length_b   1.000
_cell.length_c   1.000
_cell.angle_alpha   90.00
_cell.angle_beta   90.00
_cell.angle_gamma   90.00
#
_symmetry.space_group_name_H-M   'P 1'
#
loop_
_entity.id
_entity.type
_entity.pdbx_description
1 polymer ?
#
loop_
_entity_poly.entity_id
_entity_poly.type
_entity_poly.pdbx_seq_one_letter_code
_entity_poly.pdbx_strand_id
1 'polypeptide(L)'
;MPDLAPVRRPPISRLSKTPSWIMLGFCLGVLFIWALPDEPPPAPPPAPDPVTILLRPHRMSEVEAVFDQWGQYAVWDNDTTEVALWNADAKAFTDTFEVLRVGETLYFRTIPKLTRPVIRRGVESKSPLQFTGVPDERP
;
A
#
# COMPACT_ATOMS: atom_id res chain seq x y z
N MET A 1 -27.57 -41.52 -77.43
CA MET A 1 -27.83 -40.06 -77.40
C MET A 1 -29.05 -39.82 -76.51
N PRO A 2 -29.07 -38.73 -75.74
CA PRO A 2 -29.60 -38.65 -74.37
C PRO A 2 -31.08 -38.25 -74.32
N ASP A 3 -31.75 -38.45 -73.19
CA ASP A 3 -32.68 -37.44 -72.71
C ASP A 3 -32.54 -37.26 -71.20
N LEU A 4 -32.40 -36.00 -70.81
CA LEU A 4 -31.99 -35.51 -69.50
C LEU A 4 -33.21 -35.35 -68.61
N ALA A 5 -33.21 -36.00 -67.45
CA ALA A 5 -34.22 -35.74 -66.42
C ALA A 5 -34.13 -34.28 -65.92
N PRO A 6 -35.26 -33.58 -65.70
CA PRO A 6 -35.23 -32.44 -64.79
C PRO A 6 -35.33 -32.94 -63.35
N VAL A 7 -34.19 -32.91 -62.65
CA VAL A 7 -34.12 -33.05 -61.19
C VAL A 7 -34.90 -31.89 -60.56
N ARG A 8 -36.05 -32.17 -59.96
CA ARG A 8 -36.88 -31.19 -59.26
C ARG A 8 -36.20 -30.82 -57.93
N ARG A 9 -35.56 -29.65 -57.85
CA ARG A 9 -34.99 -29.12 -56.61
C ARG A 9 -36.13 -28.65 -55.67
N PRO A 10 -36.15 -29.03 -54.38
CA PRO A 10 -37.09 -28.43 -53.44
C PRO A 10 -36.72 -26.96 -53.19
N PRO A 11 -37.71 -26.06 -52.98
CA PRO A 11 -37.42 -24.67 -52.65
C PRO A 11 -36.79 -24.57 -51.26
N ILE A 12 -35.55 -24.08 -51.20
CA ILE A 12 -34.90 -23.71 -49.94
C ILE A 12 -35.50 -22.37 -49.49
N SER A 13 -36.67 -22.41 -48.87
CA SER A 13 -37.27 -21.23 -48.25
C SER A 13 -37.68 -21.53 -46.83
N ARG A 14 -36.70 -21.48 -45.92
CA ARG A 14 -36.86 -21.13 -44.50
C ARG A 14 -35.50 -21.21 -43.80
N LEU A 15 -34.70 -20.17 -43.97
CA LEU A 15 -33.56 -19.91 -43.09
C LEU A 15 -33.64 -18.47 -42.60
N SER A 16 -33.31 -18.31 -41.32
CA SER A 16 -33.33 -17.07 -40.54
C SER A 16 -34.71 -16.66 -39.98
N LYS A 17 -35.18 -17.42 -38.99
CA LYS A 17 -36.12 -16.91 -37.98
C LYS A 17 -35.47 -16.96 -36.60
N THR A 18 -34.31 -16.31 -36.49
CA THR A 18 -33.86 -15.43 -35.40
C THR A 18 -32.35 -15.24 -35.50
N PRO A 19 -31.88 -13.99 -35.65
CA PRO A 19 -31.04 -13.41 -34.61
C PRO A 19 -31.52 -11.99 -34.24
N SER A 20 -32.84 -11.79 -34.18
CA SER A 20 -33.44 -10.47 -33.94
C SER A 20 -33.15 -9.90 -32.55
N TRP A 21 -32.91 -10.75 -31.55
CA TRP A 21 -32.70 -10.29 -30.17
C TRP A 21 -31.28 -9.79 -29.93
N ILE A 22 -30.30 -10.40 -30.59
CA ILE A 22 -28.90 -9.98 -30.51
C ILE A 22 -28.71 -8.62 -31.17
N MET A 23 -29.34 -8.40 -32.32
CA MET A 23 -29.33 -7.09 -33.00
C MET A 23 -30.03 -6.01 -32.18
N LEU A 24 -31.16 -6.35 -31.54
CA LEU A 24 -31.85 -5.42 -30.64
C LEU A 24 -30.97 -5.03 -29.45
N GLY A 25 -30.36 -6.02 -28.78
CA GLY A 25 -29.44 -5.78 -27.67
C GLY A 25 -28.20 -4.98 -28.07
N PHE A 26 -27.65 -5.25 -29.26
CA PHE A 26 -26.51 -4.52 -29.79
C PHE A 26 -26.85 -3.06 -30.08
N CYS A 27 -27.96 -2.79 -30.78
CA CYS A 27 -28.40 -1.42 -31.06
C CYS A 27 -28.70 -0.64 -29.76
N LEU A 28 -29.33 -1.30 -28.78
CA LEU A 28 -29.58 -0.69 -27.47
C LEU A 28 -28.28 -0.36 -26.72
N GLY A 29 -27.30 -1.27 -26.75
CA GLY A 29 -25.98 -1.04 -26.13
C GLY A 29 -25.20 0.10 -26.78
N VAL A 30 -25.20 0.19 -28.12
CA VAL A 30 -24.55 1.29 -28.86
C VAL A 30 -25.22 2.63 -28.54
N LEU A 31 -26.56 2.68 -28.52
CA LEU A 31 -27.30 3.88 -28.12
C LEU A 31 -26.98 4.30 -26.68
N PHE A 32 -26.85 3.33 -25.77
CA PHE A 32 -26.51 3.60 -24.37
C PHE A 32 -25.10 4.21 -24.24
N ILE A 33 -24.10 3.65 -24.93
CA ILE A 33 -22.73 4.20 -24.94
C ILE A 33 -22.72 5.61 -25.55
N TRP A 34 -23.48 5.83 -26.63
CA TRP A 34 -23.54 7.13 -27.29
C TRP A 34 -24.25 8.21 -26.47
N ALA A 35 -25.15 7.82 -25.57
CA ALA A 35 -25.85 8.73 -24.67
C ALA A 35 -25.04 9.06 -23.40
N LEU A 36 -23.90 8.40 -23.16
CA LEU A 36 -23.05 8.72 -22.02
C LEU A 36 -22.34 10.06 -22.27
N PRO A 37 -22.35 10.99 -21.29
CA PRO A 37 -21.56 12.21 -21.37
C PRO A 37 -20.07 11.85 -21.41
N ASP A 38 -19.33 12.54 -22.27
CA ASP A 38 -17.88 12.41 -22.35
C ASP A 38 -17.26 13.14 -21.15
N GLU A 39 -17.09 12.42 -20.05
CA GLU A 39 -16.43 12.95 -18.85
C GLU A 39 -14.92 12.76 -19.01
N PRO A 40 -14.12 13.85 -19.00
CA PRO A 40 -12.68 13.72 -19.04
C PRO A 40 -12.21 12.91 -17.83
N PRO A 41 -11.23 12.00 -18.00
CA PRO A 41 -10.72 11.22 -16.89
C PRO A 41 -10.27 12.16 -15.76
N PRO A 42 -10.58 11.83 -14.49
CA PRO A 42 -10.20 12.66 -13.36
C PRO A 42 -8.68 12.86 -13.40
N ALA A 43 -8.25 14.11 -13.20
CA ALA A 43 -6.84 14.43 -13.16
C ALA A 43 -6.13 13.50 -12.15
N PRO A 44 -4.91 13.02 -12.46
CA PRO A 44 -4.13 12.25 -11.49
C PRO A 44 -4.07 13.02 -10.17
N PRO A 45 -4.24 12.35 -9.02
CA PRO A 45 -4.06 13.02 -7.74
C PRO A 45 -2.65 13.64 -7.71
N PRO A 46 -2.50 14.85 -7.15
CA PRO A 46 -1.18 15.45 -6.99
C PRO A 46 -0.27 14.46 -6.27
N ALA A 47 0.97 14.33 -6.75
CA ALA A 47 1.97 13.55 -6.04
C ALA A 47 2.03 14.05 -4.59
N PRO A 48 2.08 13.16 -3.58
CA PRO A 48 2.22 13.61 -2.21
C PRO A 48 3.47 14.48 -2.11
N ASP A 49 3.33 15.65 -1.50
CA ASP A 49 4.46 16.54 -1.25
C ASP A 49 5.56 15.75 -0.53
N PRO A 50 6.85 16.02 -0.82
CA PRO A 50 7.92 15.45 -0.03
C PRO A 50 7.66 15.85 1.43
N VAL A 51 7.41 14.84 2.27
CA VAL A 51 7.25 15.02 3.71
C VAL A 51 8.56 15.60 4.21
N THR A 52 8.62 16.92 4.30
CA THR A 52 9.70 17.59 5.01
C THR A 52 9.41 17.32 6.47
N ILE A 53 10.07 16.30 7.03
CA ILE A 53 10.09 16.11 8.47
C ILE A 53 10.79 17.35 9.02
N LEU A 54 10.00 18.35 9.42
CA LEU A 54 10.50 19.47 10.19
C LEU A 54 10.89 18.91 11.55
N LEU A 55 12.15 18.49 11.68
CA LEU A 55 12.73 18.18 12.98
C LEU A 55 12.73 19.46 13.80
N ARG A 56 11.72 19.58 14.67
CA ARG A 56 11.80 20.50 15.80
C ARG A 56 13.03 20.07 16.62
N PRO A 57 13.99 20.97 16.91
CA PRO A 57 15.16 20.65 17.72
C PRO A 57 14.83 19.96 19.06
N HIS A 58 13.61 20.17 19.57
CA HIS A 58 13.10 19.54 20.79
C HIS A 58 13.00 18.01 20.74
N ARG A 59 12.89 17.40 19.54
CA ARG A 59 12.70 15.96 19.40
C ARG A 59 13.94 15.15 19.74
N MET A 60 15.14 15.71 19.60
CA MET A 60 16.37 15.00 19.93
C MET A 60 16.54 14.82 21.44
N SER A 61 16.37 15.91 22.21
CA SER A 61 16.40 15.85 23.67
C SER A 61 15.27 14.97 24.24
N GLU A 62 14.12 14.93 23.57
CA GLU A 62 12.99 14.10 23.98
C GLU A 62 13.28 12.62 23.77
N VAL A 63 13.79 12.21 22.59
CA VAL A 63 14.14 10.80 22.37
C VAL A 63 15.26 10.35 23.30
N GLU A 64 16.25 11.19 23.59
CA GLU A 64 17.32 10.89 24.55
C GLU A 64 16.75 10.58 25.94
N ALA A 65 15.92 11.48 26.48
CA ALA A 65 15.31 11.31 27.81
C ALA A 65 14.36 10.11 27.87
N VAL A 66 13.57 9.88 26.82
CA VAL A 66 12.66 8.73 26.75
C VAL A 66 13.46 7.43 26.62
N PHE A 67 14.55 7.43 25.86
CA PHE A 67 15.41 6.25 25.70
C PHE A 67 16.17 5.92 26.99
N ASP A 68 16.55 6.90 27.80
CA ASP A 68 17.13 6.63 29.12
C ASP A 68 16.18 5.80 30.02
N GLN A 69 14.88 6.10 29.96
CA GLN A 69 13.87 5.39 30.75
C GLN A 69 13.43 4.04 30.14
N TRP A 70 13.31 3.98 28.81
CA TRP A 70 12.68 2.84 28.11
C TRP A 70 13.68 1.98 27.32
N GLY A 71 14.93 2.42 27.19
CA GLY A 71 15.96 1.80 26.36
C GLY A 71 16.37 0.39 26.81
N GLN A 72 15.96 -0.05 28.00
CA GLN A 72 16.15 -1.43 28.47
C GLN A 72 15.50 -2.50 27.55
N TYR A 73 14.49 -2.11 26.76
CA TYR A 73 13.83 -3.01 25.80
C TYR A 73 14.51 -3.00 24.41
N ALA A 74 15.58 -2.22 24.23
CA ALA A 74 16.27 -2.12 22.96
C ALA A 74 17.04 -3.40 22.62
N VAL A 75 16.79 -3.91 21.41
CA VAL A 75 17.57 -5.01 20.85
C VAL A 75 18.71 -4.45 20.02
N TRP A 76 19.92 -4.71 20.50
CA TRP A 76 21.16 -4.24 19.90
C TRP A 76 21.65 -5.22 18.83
N ASP A 77 22.07 -4.70 17.70
CA ASP A 77 22.76 -5.43 16.64
C ASP A 77 23.91 -4.57 16.14
N ASN A 78 25.15 -5.08 16.22
CA ASN A 78 26.37 -4.31 15.95
C ASN A 78 26.38 -2.95 16.69
N ASP A 79 26.08 -2.98 17.99
CA ASP A 79 25.96 -1.79 18.86
C ASP A 79 25.01 -0.71 18.35
N THR A 80 24.09 -1.08 17.46
CA THR A 80 23.12 -0.19 16.85
C THR A 80 21.71 -0.71 17.12
N THR A 81 20.76 0.20 17.32
CA THR A 81 19.34 -0.12 17.40
C THR A 81 18.50 0.96 16.71
N GLU A 82 17.33 0.61 16.21
CA GLU A 82 16.40 1.60 15.65
C GLU A 82 15.14 1.64 16.49
N VAL A 83 14.65 2.86 16.74
CA VAL A 83 13.44 3.12 17.52
C VAL A 83 12.57 4.15 16.81
N ALA A 84 11.26 4.06 17.04
CA ALA A 84 10.32 5.10 16.65
C ALA A 84 9.66 5.68 17.90
N LEU A 85 9.66 7.00 18.02
CA LEU A 85 9.00 7.74 19.10
C LEU A 85 7.55 8.05 18.73
N TRP A 86 6.66 7.89 19.71
CA TRP A 86 5.25 8.22 19.57
C TRP A 86 5.05 9.72 19.36
N ASN A 87 4.37 10.09 18.28
CA ASN A 87 3.99 11.45 17.99
C ASN A 87 2.51 11.65 18.35
N ALA A 88 2.24 12.47 19.36
CA ALA A 88 0.89 12.72 19.86
C ALA A 88 -0.01 13.44 18.83
N ASP A 89 0.56 14.31 18.00
CA ASP A 89 -0.17 15.04 16.95
C ASP A 89 -0.64 14.07 15.86
N ALA A 90 0.25 13.19 15.41
CA ALA A 90 -0.03 12.19 14.38
C ALA A 90 -0.75 10.94 14.92
N LYS A 91 -0.79 10.76 16.25
CA LYS A 91 -1.27 9.54 16.93
C LYS A 91 -0.64 8.26 16.35
N ALA A 92 0.66 8.33 16.06
CA ALA A 92 1.41 7.25 15.46
C ALA A 92 2.90 7.35 15.81
N PHE A 93 3.62 6.23 15.64
CA PHE A 93 5.08 6.19 15.74
C PHE A 93 5.70 6.69 14.42
N THR A 94 5.94 7.99 14.34
CA THR A 94 6.44 8.65 13.11
C THR A 94 7.88 9.12 13.21
N ASP A 95 8.35 9.41 14.41
CA ASP A 95 9.65 10.06 14.61
C ASP A 95 10.70 8.96 14.80
N THR A 96 11.39 8.60 13.72
CA THR A 96 12.30 7.43 13.70
C THR A 96 13.77 7.81 13.91
N PHE A 97 14.45 7.04 14.75
CA PHE A 97 15.83 7.26 15.14
C PHE A 97 16.63 5.96 15.09
N GLU A 98 17.90 6.09 14.75
CA GLU A 98 18.91 5.08 15.04
C GLU A 98 19.74 5.54 16.24
N VAL A 99 19.96 4.62 17.16
CA VAL A 99 20.77 4.80 18.36
C VAL A 99 22.01 3.95 18.22
N LEU A 100 23.16 4.59 18.26
CA LEU A 100 24.47 3.95 18.25
C LEU A 100 25.05 4.00 19.66
N ARG A 101 25.56 2.87 20.12
CA ARG A 101 26.28 2.76 21.39
C ARG A 101 27.78 2.66 21.13
N VAL A 102 28.55 3.56 21.73
CA VAL A 102 30.02 3.53 21.67
C VAL A 102 30.55 3.60 23.09
N GLY A 103 30.99 2.45 23.62
CA GLY A 103 31.33 2.33 25.04
C GLY A 103 30.09 2.56 25.90
N GLU A 104 30.13 3.59 26.74
CA GLU A 104 29.01 4.00 27.60
C GLU A 104 28.19 5.16 27.02
N THR A 105 28.60 5.72 25.89
CA THR A 105 27.93 6.87 25.27
C THR A 105 26.94 6.40 24.22
N LEU A 106 25.74 7.00 24.23
CA LEU A 106 24.71 6.81 23.22
C LEU A 106 24.66 8.02 22.28
N TYR A 107 24.57 7.75 20.98
CA TYR A 107 24.43 8.75 19.94
C TYR A 107 23.12 8.50 19.19
N PHE A 108 22.35 9.57 18.98
CA PHE A 108 21.06 9.51 18.33
C PHE A 108 21.15 10.20 16.97
N ARG A 109 20.67 9.52 15.94
CA ARG A 109 20.50 10.10 14.60
C ARG A 109 19.10 9.84 14.09
N THR A 110 18.56 10.80 13.36
CA THR A 110 17.27 10.60 12.71
C THR A 110 17.44 9.79 11.43
N ILE A 111 16.51 8.86 11.20
CA ILE A 111 16.41 8.09 9.97
C ILE A 111 15.03 8.36 9.35
N PRO A 112 14.86 8.22 8.02
CA PRO A 112 13.58 8.53 7.37
C PRO A 112 12.49 7.47 7.64
N LYS A 113 12.90 6.24 7.96
CA LYS A 113 12.01 5.13 8.34
C LYS A 113 12.82 4.03 9.01
N LEU A 114 12.15 3.18 9.79
CA LEU A 114 12.73 1.94 10.31
C LEU A 114 13.10 1.01 9.15
N THR A 115 14.30 0.44 9.21
CA THR A 115 14.80 -0.57 8.27
C THR A 115 14.74 -1.98 8.86
N ARG A 116 14.66 -2.07 10.19
CA ARG A 116 14.59 -3.34 10.93
C ARG A 116 13.14 -3.71 11.31
N PRO A 117 12.81 -5.01 11.45
CA PRO A 117 11.48 -5.44 11.87
C PRO A 117 11.11 -4.92 13.26
N VAL A 118 9.84 -4.57 13.44
CA VAL A 118 9.30 -4.06 14.71
C VAL A 118 8.99 -5.21 15.66
N ILE A 119 9.45 -5.08 16.90
CA ILE A 119 9.16 -6.04 17.97
C ILE A 119 7.89 -5.58 18.70
N ARG A 120 6.92 -6.49 18.83
CA ARG A 120 5.67 -6.25 19.58
C ARG A 120 5.54 -7.08 20.85
N ARG A 121 6.40 -8.08 21.03
CA ARG A 121 6.38 -9.01 22.16
C ARG A 121 7.45 -8.60 23.17
N GLY A 122 7.13 -8.63 24.46
CA GLY A 122 8.08 -8.26 25.54
C GLY A 122 8.25 -6.77 25.77
N VAL A 123 7.65 -5.91 24.94
CA VAL A 123 7.59 -4.45 25.16
C VAL A 123 6.25 -4.11 25.82
N GLU A 124 6.27 -3.24 26.82
CA GLU A 124 5.07 -2.78 27.49
C GLU A 124 4.13 -2.05 26.51
N SER A 125 2.84 -2.34 26.55
CA SER A 125 1.85 -1.80 25.59
C SER A 125 1.67 -0.28 25.66
N LYS A 126 2.15 0.38 26.72
CA LYS A 126 2.12 1.84 26.90
C LYS A 126 3.46 2.51 26.59
N SER A 127 4.43 1.76 26.05
CA SER A 127 5.74 2.29 25.72
C SER A 127 5.63 3.46 24.72
N PRO A 128 6.25 4.62 25.00
CA PRO A 128 6.36 5.72 24.06
C PRO A 128 7.35 5.44 22.92
N LEU A 129 8.11 4.34 23.01
CA LEU A 129 9.02 3.87 21.97
C LEU A 129 8.54 2.55 21.37
N GLN A 130 8.65 2.46 20.06
CA GLN A 130 8.55 1.23 19.31
C GLN A 130 9.96 0.76 18.95
N PHE A 131 10.32 -0.45 19.39
CA PHE A 131 11.66 -1.03 19.19
C PHE A 131 11.71 -1.92 17.96
N THR A 132 12.90 -2.01 17.38
CA THR A 132 13.19 -2.94 16.30
C THR A 132 14.18 -4.01 16.74
N GLY A 133 14.18 -5.12 16.01
CA GLY A 133 15.17 -6.17 16.14
C GLY A 133 14.71 -7.47 15.53
N VAL A 134 15.52 -8.49 15.72
CA VAL A 134 15.15 -9.85 15.36
C VAL A 134 14.07 -10.31 16.35
N PRO A 135 12.96 -10.92 15.90
CA PRO A 135 12.02 -11.54 16.83
C PRO A 135 12.79 -12.48 17.75
N ASP A 136 12.71 -12.27 19.07
CA ASP A 136 13.33 -13.18 20.04
C ASP A 136 12.56 -14.52 19.90
N GLU A 137 13.17 -15.49 19.22
CA GLU A 137 12.79 -16.90 19.31
C GLU A 137 13.23 -17.42 20.68
N ARG A 138 12.62 -16.91 21.75
CA ARG A 138 12.76 -17.52 23.08
C ARG A 138 11.43 -18.18 23.45
N PRO A 139 11.44 -19.50 23.78
CA PRO A 139 10.23 -20.29 24.03
C PRO A 139 9.44 -19.82 25.25
#